data_AF-A0A3B8Q9B0-F1
#
_entry.id   AF-A0A3B8Q9B0-F1
#
_cell.length_a   1.000
_cell.length_b   1.000
_cell.length_c   1.000
_cell.angle_alpha   90.00
_cell.angle_beta   90.00
_cell.angle_gamma   90.00
#
_symmetry.space_group_name_H-M   'P 1'
#
loop_
_entity.id
_entity.type
_entity.pdbx_description
1 polymer ?
#
loop_
_entity_poly.entity_id
_entity_poly.type
_entity_poly.pdbx_seq_one_letter_code
_entity_poly.pdbx_strand_id
1 'polypeptide(L)' 'MSVVPALEISLTDDGQAQLTWSLVDAGYVLESAVQLDSQAGWLPVSPAPITNSYTVLVDQSVRFFRLRKP' A
#
# COMPACT_ATOMS: atom_id res chain seq x y z
N MET A 1 -12.27 21.41 1.33
CA MET A 1 -11.31 20.75 2.24
C MET A 1 -10.56 19.73 1.40
N SER A 2 -9.22 19.80 1.35
CA SER A 2 -8.42 18.83 0.61
C SER A 2 -8.19 17.62 1.52
N VAL A 3 -8.71 16.45 1.15
CA VAL A 3 -8.46 15.21 1.90
C VAL A 3 -7.05 14.75 1.52
N VAL A 4 -6.15 14.65 2.49
CA VAL A 4 -4.80 14.12 2.25
C VAL A 4 -4.90 12.59 2.24
N PRO A 5 -4.41 11.89 1.20
CA PRO A 5 -4.29 10.44 1.26
C PRO A 5 -3.37 10.04 2.42
N ALA A 6 -3.93 9.39 3.43
CA ALA A 6 -3.15 8.70 4.46
C ALA A 6 -3.12 7.21 4.11
N LEU A 7 -1.91 6.65 4.01
CA LEU A 7 -1.71 5.20 3.99
C LEU A 7 -1.47 4.76 5.42
N GLU A 8 -2.35 3.92 5.93
CA GLU A 8 -2.31 3.38 7.28
C GLU A 8 -1.92 1.90 7.23
N ILE A 9 -1.30 1.42 8.31
CA ILE A 9 -0.92 0.03 8.49
C ILE A 9 -1.37 -0.45 9.87
N SER A 10 -1.97 -1.63 9.91
CA SER A 10 -2.31 -2.36 11.13
C SER A 10 -1.87 -3.82 11.01
N LEU A 11 -1.72 -4.51 12.14
CA LEU A 11 -1.54 -5.96 12.18
C LEU A 11 -2.90 -6.62 12.37
N THR A 12 -3.18 -7.68 11.61
CA THR A 12 -4.34 -8.54 11.81
C THR A 12 -4.06 -9.57 12.91
N ASP A 13 -5.12 -10.20 13.43
CA ASP A 13 -4.99 -11.25 14.46
C ASP A 13 -4.16 -12.45 13.96
N ASP A 14 -4.16 -12.70 12.64
CA ASP A 14 -3.35 -13.74 11.99
C ASP A 14 -1.89 -13.31 11.73
N GLY A 15 -1.46 -12.15 12.24
CA GLY A 15 -0.10 -11.63 12.10
C GLY A 15 0.25 -11.08 10.71
N GLN A 16 -0.76 -10.81 9.87
CA GLN A 16 -0.57 -10.17 8.57
C GLN A 16 -0.62 -8.65 8.72
N ALA A 17 -0.02 -7.92 7.78
CA ALA A 17 -0.15 -6.47 7.73
C ALA A 17 -1.32 -6.10 6.83
N GLN A 18 -2.27 -5.33 7.36
CA GLN A 18 -3.35 -4.74 6.60
C GLN A 18 -3.02 -3.27 6.31
N LEU A 19 -2.95 -2.94 5.04
CA LEU A 19 -2.83 -1.57 4.56
C LEU A 19 -4.22 -1.02 4.23
N THR A 20 -4.51 0.18 4.69
CA THR A 20 -5.79 0.86 4.40
C THR A 20 -5.56 2.32 4.04
N TRP A 21 -6.45 2.88 3.23
CA TRP A 21 -6.43 4.31 2.92
C TRP A 21 -7.82 4.90 2.82
N SER A 22 -7.98 6.14 3.31
CA SER A 22 -9.29 6.74 3.55
C SER A 22 -10.00 7.20 2.26
N LEU A 23 -9.32 7.23 1.12
CA LEU A 23 -9.85 7.78 -0.12
C LEU A 23 -10.51 6.72 -0.99
N VAL A 24 -11.79 6.47 -0.76
CA VAL A 24 -12.65 5.69 -1.68
C VAL A 24 -12.80 6.55 -2.94
N ASP A 25 -12.51 5.99 -4.12
CA ASP A 25 -12.73 6.60 -5.44
C ASP A 25 -11.87 7.80 -5.87
N ALA A 26 -10.60 7.91 -5.43
CA ALA A 26 -9.72 9.01 -5.85
C ALA A 26 -8.69 8.65 -6.95
N GLY A 27 -8.76 7.45 -7.53
CA GLY A 27 -7.88 7.01 -8.63
C GLY A 27 -6.42 6.76 -8.23
N TYR A 28 -6.15 6.53 -6.95
CA TYR A 28 -4.82 6.15 -6.47
C TYR A 28 -4.53 4.67 -6.74
N VAL A 29 -3.28 4.37 -7.03
CA VAL A 29 -2.75 3.01 -7.17
C VAL A 29 -1.81 2.74 -6.01
N LEU A 30 -2.04 1.63 -5.30
CA LEU A 30 -1.10 1.12 -4.31
C LEU A 30 0.08 0.46 -5.04
N GLU A 31 1.29 0.96 -4.78
CA GLU A 31 2.53 0.42 -5.33
C GLU A 31 3.42 -0.11 -4.22
N SER A 32 4.27 -1.09 -4.57
CA SER A 32 5.30 -1.59 -3.68
C SER A 32 6.69 -1.58 -4.33
N ALA A 33 7.71 -1.54 -3.48
CA ALA A 33 9.11 -1.67 -3.85
C ALA A 33 9.88 -2.44 -2.78
N VAL A 34 11.03 -3.00 -3.14
CA VAL A 34 11.93 -3.73 -2.21
C VAL A 34 13.06 -2.85 -1.66
N GLN A 35 13.16 -1.61 -2.12
CA GLN A 35 14.16 -0.62 -1.70
C GLN A 35 13.56 0.78 -1.66
N LEU A 36 14.18 1.67 -0.89
CA LEU A 36 13.75 3.06 -0.71
C LEU A 36 14.88 4.01 -1.13
N ASP A 37 15.21 4.01 -2.41
CA ASP A 37 16.23 4.88 -3.02
C ASP A 37 15.73 5.46 -4.36
N SER A 38 16.58 6.26 -5.01
CA SER A 38 16.26 6.89 -6.30
C SER A 38 16.04 5.90 -7.46
N GLN A 39 16.48 4.65 -7.32
CA GLN A 39 16.37 3.58 -8.31
C GLN A 39 15.20 2.64 -7.99
N ALA A 40 14.41 2.91 -6.96
CA ALA A 40 13.29 2.07 -6.55
C ALA A 40 12.29 1.87 -7.70
N GLY A 41 12.21 0.62 -8.18
CA GLY A 41 11.20 0.19 -9.15
C GLY A 41 9.86 -0.01 -8.49
N TRP A 42 9.09 1.08 -8.32
CA TRP A 42 7.74 1.01 -7.79
C TRP A 42 6.80 0.36 -8.81
N LEU A 43 6.15 -0.73 -8.41
CA LEU A 43 5.19 -1.45 -9.25
C LEU A 43 3.83 -1.55 -8.52
N PRO A 44 2.70 -1.53 -9.25
CA PRO A 44 1.41 -1.83 -8.66
C PRO A 44 1.44 -3.17 -7.90
N VAL A 45 0.77 -3.22 -6.74
CA VAL A 45 0.68 -4.48 -5.99
C VAL A 45 -0.15 -5.52 -6.75
N SER A 46 0.17 -6.79 -6.54
CA SER A 46 -0.55 -7.93 -7.11
C SER A 46 -0.80 -8.97 -6.01
N PRO A 47 -2.06 -9.42 -5.79
CA PRO A 47 -3.26 -9.04 -6.56
C PRO A 47 -3.64 -7.56 -6.40
N ALA A 48 -4.45 -7.03 -7.33
CA ALA A 48 -4.94 -5.66 -7.19
C ALA A 48 -5.78 -5.54 -5.91
N PRO A 49 -5.68 -4.42 -5.15
CA PRO A 49 -6.46 -4.24 -3.94
C PRO A 49 -7.96 -4.28 -4.21
N ILE A 50 -8.69 -4.91 -3.29
CA ILE A 50 -10.16 -4.88 -3.30
C ILE A 50 -10.55 -3.65 -2.48
N THR A 51 -11.10 -2.63 -3.12
CA THR A 51 -11.38 -1.32 -2.51
C THR A 51 -10.10 -0.66 -1.97
N ASN A 52 -10.14 -0.04 -0.80
CA ASN A 52 -9.01 0.65 -0.20
C ASN A 52 -8.29 -0.17 0.86
N SER A 53 -8.21 -1.48 0.67
CA SER A 53 -7.51 -2.36 1.58
C SER A 53 -6.64 -3.36 0.84
N TYR A 54 -5.47 -3.62 1.39
CA TYR A 54 -4.56 -4.63 0.88
C TYR A 54 -3.88 -5.35 2.05
N THR A 55 -4.02 -6.67 2.09
CA THR A 55 -3.36 -7.51 3.10
C THR A 55 -2.08 -8.09 2.52
N VAL A 56 -0.99 -8.00 3.28
CA VAL A 56 0.30 -8.58 2.93
C VAL A 56 0.82 -9.44 4.07
N LEU A 57 1.40 -10.58 3.70
CA LEU A 57 2.10 -11.45 4.64
C LEU A 57 3.35 -10.75 5.18
N VAL A 58 3.57 -10.84 6.49
CA VAL A 58 4.76 -10.32 7.17
C VAL A 58 5.82 -11.41 7.30
N ASP A 59 6.07 -12.11 6.19
CA ASP A 59 7.05 -13.20 6.08
C ASP A 59 8.17 -12.90 5.08
N GLN A 60 8.11 -11.76 4.40
CA GLN A 60 9.07 -11.35 3.38
C GLN A 60 10.15 -10.41 3.95
N SER A 61 11.22 -10.23 3.17
CA SER A 61 12.15 -9.11 3.33
C SER A 61 11.41 -7.76 3.31
N VAL A 62 12.05 -6.71 3.85
CA VAL A 62 11.47 -5.36 3.93
C VAL A 62 10.83 -4.96 2.60
N ARG A 63 9.57 -4.57 2.66
CA ARG A 63 8.79 -4.08 1.53
C ARG A 63 8.23 -2.71 1.85
N PHE A 64 8.36 -1.79 0.90
CA PHE A 64 7.88 -0.42 1.01
C PHE A 64 6.58 -0.27 0.23
N PHE A 65 5.69 0.60 0.70
CA PHE A 65 4.39 0.84 0.09
C PHE A 65 4.14 2.34 -0.05
N ARG A 66 3.47 2.73 -1.12
CA ARG A 66 3.00 4.11 -1.34
C ARG A 66 1.70 4.14 -2.13
N LEU A 67 0.96 5.23 -1.99
CA LEU A 67 -0.12 5.59 -2.90
C LEU A 67 0.42 6.53 -3.97
N ARG A 68 0.20 6.20 -5.24
CA ARG A 68 0.50 7.08 -6.38
C ARG A 68 -0.78 7.49 -7.09
N LYS A 69 -0.92 8.79 -7.39
CA LYS A 69 -1.91 9.26 -8.35
C LYS A 69 -1.28 9.25 -9.76
N PRO A 70 -1.89 8.57 -10.74
CA PRO A 70 -1.45 8.64 -12.13
C PRO A 70 -1.41 10.06 -12.69
#